data_AF-A0A0S4IX58-F1
#
_entry.id   AF-A0A0S4IX58-F1
#
_cell.length_a   1.000
_cell.length_b   1.000
_cell.length_c   1.000
_cell.angle_alpha   90.00
_cell.angle_beta   90.00
_cell.angle_gamma   90.00
#
_symmetry.space_group_name_H-M   'P 1'
#
loop_
_entity.id
_entity.type
_entity.pdbx_description
1 polymer ?
#
loop_
_entity_poly.entity_id
_entity_poly.type
_entity_poly.pdbx_seq_one_letter_code
_entity_poly.pdbx_strand_id
1 'polypeptide(L)'
;MGVLLGEMIDPQQNDHTQPHSYGKTARIWATKVIQRKDKRPDRVEIAPEHLYVATEHAEKVSAQCQRRTRVLGWYHSHPRITPYPSAVDLNCQAGFQFMESGWVGLIFSVFHSDSAHCHSSTIHAFQTGPNGTHEKVHMTIVPSTSIFEEGLGTCLQSEGLLTTFRSEISEYQQEKRNLCSSSTFAQTLVDGVAASQTYTLERLLGDNTRHYLKDVYLPELRRRVEELKLEVERKQTLSCGSRQLSTASVASN
;
A
#
# COMPACT_ATOMS: atom_id res chain seq x y z
N MET A 1 -10.50 -3.03 -5.85
CA MET A 1 -9.58 -4.10 -5.38
C MET A 1 -8.16 -3.69 -5.74
N GLY A 2 -7.15 -4.37 -5.20
CA GLY A 2 -5.77 -4.10 -5.56
C GLY A 2 -4.84 -5.15 -5.01
N VAL A 3 -3.55 -4.88 -5.16
CA VAL A 3 -2.48 -5.75 -4.68
C VAL A 3 -1.57 -5.04 -3.69
N LEU A 4 -0.94 -5.84 -2.84
CA LEU A 4 -0.08 -5.42 -1.75
C LEU A 4 1.36 -5.63 -2.16
N LEU A 5 2.19 -4.61 -1.97
CA LEU A 5 3.58 -4.57 -2.41
C LEU A 5 4.51 -4.38 -1.23
N GLY A 6 5.58 -5.17 -1.21
CA GLY A 6 6.65 -5.03 -0.24
C GLY A 6 7.61 -6.21 -0.23
N GLU A 7 8.10 -6.59 0.95
CA GLU A 7 9.06 -7.67 1.14
C GLU A 7 8.54 -8.76 2.08
N MET A 8 8.65 -10.01 1.64
CA MET A 8 8.44 -11.16 2.51
C MET A 8 9.77 -11.53 3.16
N ILE A 9 9.77 -11.58 4.49
CA ILE A 9 10.88 -12.02 5.31
C ILE A 9 10.63 -13.48 5.70
N ASP A 10 11.57 -14.36 5.32
CA ASP A 10 11.52 -15.77 5.70
C ASP A 10 12.47 -16.00 6.89
N PRO A 11 11.96 -16.48 8.05
CA PRO A 11 12.79 -16.82 9.20
C PRO A 11 13.89 -17.84 8.89
N GLN A 12 13.69 -18.74 7.93
CA GLN A 12 14.66 -19.78 7.59
C GLN A 12 15.88 -19.26 6.81
N GLN A 13 15.84 -18.00 6.35
CA GLN A 13 16.94 -17.38 5.61
C GLN A 13 17.80 -16.42 6.45
N ASN A 14 17.37 -16.06 7.67
CA ASN A 14 18.07 -15.11 8.54
C ASN A 14 18.49 -15.78 9.86
N ASP A 15 19.80 -15.77 10.11
CA ASP A 15 20.48 -16.52 11.16
C ASP A 15 20.22 -16.00 12.61
N HIS A 16 20.01 -16.96 13.52
CA HIS A 16 20.09 -17.06 14.99
C HIS A 16 19.85 -15.93 16.03
N THR A 17 19.20 -14.78 15.77
CA THR A 17 19.07 -13.74 16.86
C THR A 17 17.70 -13.15 17.19
N GLN A 18 16.58 -13.72 16.71
CA GLN A 18 15.25 -13.24 17.10
C GLN A 18 14.34 -14.38 17.58
N PRO A 19 13.50 -14.17 18.62
CA PRO A 19 12.62 -15.21 19.15
C PRO A 19 11.66 -15.69 18.06
N HIS A 20 11.53 -17.00 17.97
CA HIS A 20 10.87 -17.78 16.93
C HIS A 20 9.49 -17.25 16.51
N SER A 21 9.45 -16.44 15.45
CA SER A 21 8.27 -16.38 14.57
C SER A 21 8.29 -17.64 13.70
N TYR A 22 7.38 -18.57 13.95
CA TYR A 22 7.29 -19.83 13.19
C TYR A 22 6.77 -19.65 11.74
N GLY A 23 6.57 -18.40 11.27
CA GLY A 23 6.04 -18.11 9.93
C GLY A 23 6.72 -16.91 9.25
N LYS A 24 6.57 -16.85 7.92
CA LYS A 24 7.00 -15.73 7.08
C LYS A 24 6.30 -14.44 7.50
N THR A 25 7.00 -13.31 7.38
CA THR A 25 6.45 -11.98 7.67
C THR A 25 6.36 -11.15 6.39
N ALA A 26 5.15 -10.79 5.99
CA ALA A 26 4.90 -9.87 4.88
C ALA A 26 4.98 -8.42 5.37
N ARG A 27 6.01 -7.69 4.95
CA ARG A 27 6.13 -6.24 5.20
C ARG A 27 5.61 -5.50 3.99
N ILE A 28 4.52 -4.75 4.18
CA ILE A 28 3.80 -4.08 3.09
C ILE A 28 3.96 -2.57 3.28
N TRP A 29 4.44 -1.88 2.24
CA TRP A 29 4.64 -0.42 2.24
C TRP A 29 4.06 0.27 1.00
N ALA A 30 3.60 -0.48 0.01
CA ALA A 30 2.97 0.05 -1.18
C ALA A 30 1.80 -0.82 -1.63
N THR A 31 0.94 -0.26 -2.49
CA THR A 31 -0.24 -0.94 -3.02
C THR A 31 -0.51 -0.50 -4.45
N LYS A 32 -0.89 -1.43 -5.33
CA LYS A 32 -1.39 -1.06 -6.67
C LYS A 32 -2.88 -1.28 -6.74
N VAL A 33 -3.63 -0.21 -6.98
CA VAL A 33 -5.07 -0.29 -7.24
C VAL A 33 -5.27 -0.89 -8.62
N ILE A 34 -6.21 -1.83 -8.72
CA ILE A 34 -6.56 -2.50 -9.96
C ILE A 34 -8.00 -2.13 -10.30
N GLN A 35 -8.19 -1.52 -11.47
CA GLN A 35 -9.50 -1.23 -12.02
C GLN A 35 -10.22 -2.53 -12.34
N ARG A 36 -11.42 -2.69 -11.79
CA ARG A 36 -12.18 -3.92 -11.92
C ARG A 36 -13.06 -3.85 -13.17
N LYS A 37 -12.72 -4.64 -14.20
CA LYS A 37 -13.49 -4.70 -15.46
C LYS A 37 -14.76 -5.55 -15.35
N ASP A 38 -14.72 -6.67 -14.62
CA ASP A 38 -15.88 -7.55 -14.40
C ASP A 38 -16.68 -7.10 -13.16
N LYS A 39 -17.91 -6.60 -13.33
CA LYS A 39 -18.73 -6.03 -12.24
C LYS A 39 -19.75 -7.01 -11.62
N ARG A 40 -19.65 -8.33 -11.87
CA ARG A 40 -20.57 -9.34 -11.29
C ARG A 40 -20.46 -9.45 -9.76
N PRO A 41 -21.57 -9.70 -9.04
CA PRO A 41 -21.50 -9.97 -7.60
C PRO A 41 -20.59 -11.17 -7.31
N ASP A 42 -19.87 -11.12 -6.19
CA ASP A 42 -19.02 -12.19 -5.65
C ASP A 42 -17.83 -12.66 -6.51
N ARG A 43 -17.54 -12.00 -7.64
CA ARG A 43 -16.38 -12.32 -8.48
C ARG A 43 -15.26 -11.30 -8.32
N VAL A 44 -14.22 -11.69 -7.58
CA VAL A 44 -13.01 -10.89 -7.33
C VAL A 44 -11.77 -11.69 -7.71
N GLU A 45 -11.56 -11.84 -9.01
CA GLU A 45 -10.37 -12.49 -9.58
C GLU A 45 -9.38 -11.41 -10.07
N ILE A 46 -8.10 -11.54 -9.74
CA ILE A 46 -7.05 -10.73 -10.38
C ILE A 46 -6.60 -11.47 -11.63
N ALA A 47 -6.88 -10.91 -12.81
CA ALA A 47 -6.40 -11.48 -14.05
C ALA A 47 -4.85 -11.46 -14.11
N PRO A 48 -4.20 -12.45 -14.74
CA PRO A 48 -2.73 -12.54 -14.81
C PRO A 48 -2.06 -11.26 -15.36
N GLU A 49 -2.71 -10.57 -16.30
CA GLU A 49 -2.22 -9.33 -16.89
C GLU A 49 -2.11 -8.21 -15.84
N HIS A 50 -3.01 -8.19 -14.85
CA HIS A 50 -2.95 -7.23 -13.76
C HIS A 50 -1.81 -7.53 -12.78
N LEU A 51 -1.46 -8.81 -12.58
CA LEU A 51 -0.27 -9.18 -11.78
C LEU A 51 1.02 -8.77 -12.49
N TYR A 52 1.07 -8.86 -13.82
CA TYR A 52 2.20 -8.38 -14.61
C TYR A 52 2.41 -6.87 -14.42
N VAL A 53 1.35 -6.07 -14.59
CA VAL A 53 1.40 -4.61 -14.37
C VAL A 53 1.77 -4.26 -12.93
N ALA A 54 1.27 -5.04 -11.97
CA ALA A 54 1.65 -4.87 -10.56
C ALA A 54 3.13 -5.17 -10.30
N THR A 55 3.68 -6.17 -10.98
CA THR A 55 5.10 -6.55 -10.87
C THR A 55 5.99 -5.45 -11.44
N GLU A 56 5.67 -4.91 -12.61
CA GLU A 56 6.38 -3.75 -13.17
C GLU A 56 6.31 -2.53 -12.24
N HIS A 57 5.16 -2.31 -11.58
CA HIS A 57 5.05 -1.26 -10.57
C HIS A 57 5.92 -1.54 -9.34
N ALA A 58 6.00 -2.78 -8.88
CA ALA A 58 6.86 -3.18 -7.77
C ALA A 58 8.35 -2.94 -8.08
N GLU A 59 8.79 -3.14 -9.33
CA GLU A 59 10.15 -2.81 -9.77
C GLU A 59 10.43 -1.31 -9.70
N LYS A 60 9.48 -0.47 -10.15
CA LYS A 60 9.58 1.00 -10.02
C LYS A 60 9.67 1.42 -8.55
N VAL A 61 8.83 0.83 -7.69
CA VAL A 61 8.90 1.08 -6.24
C VAL A 61 10.26 0.64 -5.69
N SER A 62 10.78 -0.52 -6.12
CA SER A 62 12.08 -1.02 -5.68
C SER A 62 13.22 -0.04 -5.98
N ALA A 63 13.21 0.56 -7.17
CA ALA A 63 14.19 1.57 -7.56
C ALA A 63 14.08 2.85 -6.71
N GLN A 64 12.84 3.27 -6.38
CA GLN A 64 12.58 4.48 -5.59
C GLN A 64 12.98 4.32 -4.12
N CYS A 65 12.64 3.19 -3.50
CA CYS A 65 12.91 2.94 -2.08
C CYS A 65 14.25 2.23 -1.84
N GLN A 66 15.02 1.95 -2.91
CA GLN A 66 16.28 1.19 -2.86
C GLN A 66 16.15 -0.13 -2.09
N ARG A 67 14.97 -0.75 -2.14
CA ARG A 67 14.64 -1.96 -1.40
C ARG A 67 13.79 -2.88 -2.24
N ARG A 68 14.11 -4.17 -2.21
CA ARG A 68 13.39 -5.17 -3.00
C ARG A 68 11.89 -5.17 -2.65
N THR A 69 11.08 -4.80 -3.63
CA THR A 69 9.61 -4.78 -3.54
C THR A 69 9.05 -5.79 -4.54
N ARG A 70 8.10 -6.61 -4.09
CA ARG A 70 7.37 -7.60 -4.89
C ARG A 70 5.89 -7.60 -4.52
N VAL A 71 5.07 -8.23 -5.35
CA VAL A 71 3.67 -8.48 -5.04
C VAL A 71 3.58 -9.58 -3.99
N LEU A 72 2.92 -9.30 -2.87
CA LEU A 72 2.84 -10.21 -1.70
C LEU A 72 1.42 -10.64 -1.36
N GLY A 73 0.43 -10.04 -1.99
CA GLY A 73 -0.93 -10.19 -1.53
C GLY A 73 -1.91 -9.35 -2.32
N TRP A 74 -3.15 -9.41 -1.89
CA TRP A 74 -4.26 -8.71 -2.52
C TRP A 74 -5.24 -8.20 -1.49
N TYR A 75 -6.06 -7.25 -1.91
CA TYR A 75 -7.14 -6.73 -1.10
C TYR A 75 -8.40 -6.40 -1.90
N HIS A 76 -9.54 -6.54 -1.24
CA HIS A 76 -10.82 -6.04 -1.69
C HIS A 76 -11.68 -5.57 -0.52
N SER A 77 -12.85 -5.03 -0.84
CA SER A 77 -13.79 -4.52 0.16
C SER A 77 -15.07 -5.34 0.19
N HIS A 78 -15.63 -5.46 1.39
CA HIS A 78 -16.90 -6.08 1.72
C HIS A 78 -17.87 -4.98 2.17
N PRO A 79 -18.52 -4.27 1.23
CA PRO A 79 -19.46 -3.21 1.60
C PRO A 79 -20.70 -3.82 2.25
N ARG A 80 -21.04 -3.35 3.46
CA ARG A 80 -22.25 -3.72 4.22
C ARG A 80 -22.34 -5.20 4.62
N ILE A 81 -21.28 -5.99 4.43
CA ILE A 81 -21.23 -7.41 4.80
C ILE A 81 -20.04 -7.69 5.73
N THR A 82 -20.01 -8.88 6.32
CA THR A 82 -19.00 -9.26 7.32
C THR A 82 -17.58 -9.26 6.74
N PRO A 83 -16.55 -9.06 7.56
CA PRO A 83 -15.16 -9.08 7.11
C PRO A 83 -14.59 -10.47 6.80
N TYR A 84 -15.35 -11.53 7.06
CA TYR A 84 -14.92 -12.90 6.80
C TYR A 84 -14.93 -13.25 5.30
N PRO A 85 -13.94 -14.04 4.82
CA PRO A 85 -13.87 -14.42 3.42
C PRO A 85 -15.02 -15.34 3.03
N SER A 86 -15.53 -15.16 1.81
CA SER A 86 -16.44 -16.10 1.16
C SER A 86 -15.70 -17.35 0.66
N ALA A 87 -16.44 -18.37 0.21
CA ALA A 87 -15.85 -19.53 -0.44
C ALA A 87 -15.06 -19.15 -1.71
N VAL A 88 -15.51 -18.13 -2.45
CA VAL A 88 -14.81 -17.61 -3.64
C VAL A 88 -13.49 -16.96 -3.24
N ASP A 89 -13.49 -16.17 -2.16
CA ASP A 89 -12.28 -15.54 -1.64
C ASP A 89 -11.25 -16.59 -1.21
N LEU A 90 -11.68 -17.64 -0.50
CA LEU A 90 -10.81 -18.73 -0.06
C LEU A 90 -10.20 -19.50 -1.25
N ASN A 91 -10.99 -19.77 -2.28
CA ASN A 91 -10.49 -20.45 -3.48
C ASN A 91 -9.49 -19.57 -4.26
N CYS A 92 -9.80 -18.28 -4.41
CA CYS A 92 -8.93 -17.31 -5.06
C CYS A 92 -7.59 -17.18 -4.29
N GLN A 93 -7.67 -17.04 -2.98
CA GLN A 93 -6.52 -16.96 -2.07
C GLN A 93 -5.65 -18.23 -2.12
N ALA A 94 -6.26 -19.43 -2.16
CA ALA A 94 -5.53 -20.68 -2.30
C ALA A 94 -4.73 -20.74 -3.62
N GLY A 95 -5.32 -20.24 -4.71
CA GLY A 95 -4.63 -20.14 -6.01
C GLY A 95 -3.38 -19.27 -5.95
N PHE A 96 -3.43 -18.12 -5.26
CA PHE A 96 -2.25 -17.27 -5.08
C PHE A 96 -1.19 -17.86 -4.15
N GLN A 97 -1.60 -18.58 -3.10
CA GLN A 97 -0.67 -19.26 -2.19
C GLN A 97 0.15 -20.37 -2.86
N PHE A 98 -0.29 -20.88 -4.01
CA PHE A 98 0.52 -21.79 -4.84
C PHE A 98 1.75 -21.09 -5.43
N MET A 99 1.68 -19.79 -5.71
CA MET A 99 2.80 -19.01 -6.26
C MET A 99 3.76 -18.52 -5.17
N GLU A 100 3.24 -18.11 -4.01
CA GLU A 100 4.02 -17.70 -2.85
C GLU A 100 3.28 -18.12 -1.57
N SER A 101 3.86 -19.02 -0.78
CA SER A 101 3.19 -19.56 0.41
C SER A 101 2.90 -18.51 1.48
N GLY A 102 3.63 -17.39 1.48
CA GLY A 102 3.35 -16.24 2.35
C GLY A 102 2.25 -15.30 1.83
N TRP A 103 1.60 -15.59 0.70
CA TRP A 103 0.65 -14.66 0.08
C TRP A 103 -0.50 -14.30 1.01
N VAL A 104 -0.80 -13.02 1.17
CA VAL A 104 -1.80 -12.52 2.13
C VAL A 104 -3.03 -11.92 1.44
N GLY A 105 -4.21 -12.26 1.93
CA GLY A 105 -5.48 -11.65 1.52
C GLY A 105 -5.99 -10.68 2.60
N LEU A 106 -6.40 -9.47 2.19
CA LEU A 106 -7.00 -8.48 3.08
C LEU A 106 -8.43 -8.13 2.65
N ILE A 107 -9.35 -8.15 3.61
CA ILE A 107 -10.74 -7.73 3.43
C ILE A 107 -10.97 -6.46 4.24
N PHE A 108 -11.40 -5.41 3.55
CA PHE A 108 -11.89 -4.17 4.16
C PHE A 108 -13.41 -4.23 4.23
N SER A 109 -13.97 -4.60 5.39
CA SER A 109 -15.41 -4.45 5.61
C SER A 109 -15.70 -3.00 5.98
N VAL A 110 -16.56 -2.37 5.18
CA VAL A 110 -16.92 -0.95 5.30
C VAL A 110 -18.42 -0.80 5.21
N PHE A 111 -18.97 0.21 5.90
CA PHE A 111 -20.42 0.42 6.00
C PHE A 111 -21.17 -0.78 6.60
N HIS A 112 -20.50 -1.62 7.37
CA HIS A 112 -21.12 -2.73 8.08
C HIS A 112 -21.78 -2.21 9.35
N SER A 113 -23.03 -2.64 9.56
CA SER A 113 -23.75 -2.43 10.80
C SER A 113 -24.07 -3.80 11.38
N ASP A 114 -23.71 -4.00 12.64
CA ASP A 114 -24.11 -5.21 13.36
C ASP A 114 -25.60 -5.17 13.73
N SER A 115 -26.07 -6.23 14.39
CA SER A 115 -27.44 -6.33 14.89
C SER A 115 -27.79 -5.27 15.95
N ALA A 116 -26.80 -4.61 16.54
CA ALA A 116 -26.97 -3.50 17.46
C ALA A 116 -26.94 -2.13 16.75
N HIS A 117 -26.89 -2.12 15.41
CA HIS A 117 -26.74 -0.93 14.57
C HIS A 117 -25.44 -0.13 14.83
N CYS A 118 -24.43 -0.78 15.39
CA CYS A 118 -23.11 -0.18 15.52
C CYS A 118 -22.41 -0.22 14.15
N HIS A 119 -22.12 0.96 13.61
CA HIS A 119 -21.33 1.08 12.39
C HIS A 119 -19.87 0.73 12.68
N SER A 120 -19.30 -0.15 11.87
CA SER A 120 -17.89 -0.55 11.98
C SER A 120 -17.20 -0.55 10.63
N SER A 121 -15.91 -0.26 10.67
CA SER A 121 -14.97 -0.46 9.57
C SER A 121 -13.85 -1.33 10.09
N THR A 122 -13.65 -2.51 9.49
CA THR A 122 -12.71 -3.51 9.99
C THR A 122 -11.83 -4.03 8.86
N ILE A 123 -10.56 -4.29 9.18
CA ILE A 123 -9.60 -4.93 8.28
C ILE A 123 -9.40 -6.35 8.79
N HIS A 124 -9.56 -7.33 7.90
CA HIS A 124 -9.36 -8.74 8.20
C HIS A 124 -8.31 -9.34 7.27
N ALA A 125 -7.25 -9.87 7.88
CA ALA A 125 -6.16 -10.52 7.17
C ALA A 125 -6.32 -12.04 7.24
N PHE A 126 -6.18 -12.71 6.11
CA PHE A 126 -6.42 -14.15 6.03
C PHE A 126 -5.52 -14.86 5.01
N GLN A 127 -5.45 -16.17 5.21
CA GLN A 127 -4.97 -17.15 4.26
C GLN A 127 -5.97 -18.31 4.17
N THR A 128 -5.82 -19.12 3.15
CA THR A 128 -6.51 -20.39 3.00
C THR A 128 -5.58 -21.51 3.47
N GLY A 129 -6.01 -22.21 4.52
CA GLY A 129 -5.32 -23.34 5.11
C GLY A 129 -5.59 -24.66 4.37
N PRO A 130 -5.08 -25.78 4.91
CA PRO A 130 -5.32 -27.11 4.38
C PRO A 130 -6.81 -27.40 4.21
N ASN A 131 -7.18 -28.07 3.12
CA ASN A 131 -8.58 -28.39 2.78
C ASN A 131 -9.49 -27.16 2.59
N GLY A 132 -8.93 -25.99 2.30
CA GLY A 132 -9.72 -24.79 2.03
C GLY A 132 -10.22 -24.07 3.29
N THR A 133 -9.66 -24.36 4.46
CA THR A 133 -10.08 -23.73 5.72
C THR A 133 -9.69 -22.25 5.77
N HIS A 134 -10.50 -21.43 6.44
CA HIS A 134 -10.12 -20.05 6.73
C HIS A 134 -9.07 -20.02 7.84
N GLU A 135 -7.94 -19.36 7.59
CA GLU A 135 -6.91 -19.09 8.60
C GLU A 135 -6.75 -17.58 8.77
N LYS A 136 -6.80 -17.11 10.02
CA LYS A 136 -6.59 -15.70 10.35
C LYS A 136 -5.09 -15.41 10.40
N VAL A 137 -4.66 -14.39 9.66
CA VAL A 137 -3.28 -13.89 9.69
C VAL A 137 -3.18 -12.75 10.71
N HIS A 138 -2.14 -12.78 11.54
CA HIS A 138 -1.85 -11.68 12.44
C HIS A 138 -1.37 -10.46 11.65
N MET A 139 -1.98 -9.30 11.89
CA MET A 139 -1.65 -8.03 11.24
C MET A 139 -1.37 -6.97 12.30
N THR A 140 -0.32 -6.18 12.06
CA THR A 140 -0.05 -4.94 12.80
C THR A 140 0.01 -3.78 11.81
N ILE A 141 -0.75 -2.72 12.09
CA ILE A 141 -0.62 -1.45 11.36
C ILE A 141 0.51 -0.67 12.02
N VAL A 142 1.57 -0.44 11.26
CA VAL A 142 2.75 0.30 11.72
C VAL A 142 2.57 1.79 11.38
N PRO A 143 2.96 2.72 12.27
CA PRO A 143 2.96 4.14 11.95
C PRO A 143 3.82 4.44 10.72
N SER A 144 3.32 5.33 9.86
CA SER A 144 4.02 5.74 8.64
C SER A 144 5.36 6.45 8.91
N THR A 145 5.59 6.97 10.12
CA THR A 145 6.90 7.51 10.54
C THR A 145 7.97 6.42 10.62
N SER A 146 7.62 5.20 11.03
CA SER A 146 8.56 4.07 11.05
C SER A 146 8.97 3.66 9.64
N ILE A 147 8.07 3.75 8.66
CA ILE A 147 8.37 3.52 7.24
C ILE A 147 9.41 4.55 6.74
N PHE A 148 9.30 5.81 7.19
CA PHE A 148 10.25 6.85 6.85
C PHE A 148 11.66 6.57 7.40
N GLU A 149 11.77 6.18 8.66
CA GLU A 149 13.05 5.85 9.31
C GLU A 149 13.79 4.72 8.60
N GLU A 150 13.05 3.78 8.00
CA GLU A 150 13.61 2.68 7.21
C GLU A 150 14.09 3.08 5.81
N GLY A 151 13.99 4.35 5.44
CA GLY A 151 14.41 4.82 4.12
C GLY A 151 13.51 4.35 2.98
N LEU A 152 12.32 3.82 3.29
CA LEU A 152 11.36 3.33 2.29
C LEU A 152 10.72 4.44 1.43
N GLY A 153 11.04 5.70 1.72
CA GLY A 153 10.65 6.87 0.95
C GLY A 153 9.13 7.11 0.91
N THR A 154 8.74 8.29 0.44
CA THR A 154 7.36 8.69 0.17
C THR A 154 6.82 7.91 -1.00
N CYS A 155 6.54 6.62 -0.81
CA CYS A 155 5.72 5.89 -1.76
C CYS A 155 4.28 6.37 -1.57
N LEU A 156 3.97 7.58 -2.04
CA LEU A 156 2.64 8.20 -1.94
C LEU A 156 1.68 7.43 -2.85
N GLN A 157 1.00 6.46 -2.27
CA GLN A 157 0.09 5.57 -3.00
C GLN A 157 -1.18 6.27 -3.48
N SER A 158 -1.50 7.45 -2.94
CA SER A 158 -2.76 8.13 -3.20
C SER A 158 -2.87 8.70 -4.61
N GLU A 159 -1.77 8.99 -5.29
CA GLU A 159 -1.80 9.43 -6.69
C GLU A 159 -2.34 8.33 -7.61
N GLY A 160 -1.85 7.09 -7.44
CA GLY A 160 -2.32 5.95 -8.21
C GLY A 160 -3.81 5.65 -7.96
N LEU A 161 -4.25 5.79 -6.70
CA LEU A 161 -5.64 5.62 -6.31
C LEU A 161 -6.54 6.71 -6.91
N LEU A 162 -6.16 7.98 -6.79
CA LEU A 162 -6.89 9.12 -7.38
C LEU A 162 -6.98 9.01 -8.90
N THR A 163 -5.90 8.61 -9.56
CA THR A 163 -5.87 8.43 -11.01
C THR A 163 -6.83 7.33 -11.45
N THR A 164 -6.82 6.20 -10.76
CA THR A 164 -7.72 5.08 -11.06
C THR A 164 -9.18 5.50 -10.88
N PHE A 165 -9.51 6.17 -9.78
CA PHE A 165 -10.87 6.64 -9.53
C PHE A 165 -11.34 7.70 -10.53
N ARG A 166 -10.47 8.64 -10.90
CA ARG A 166 -10.80 9.63 -11.95
C ARG A 166 -11.11 8.94 -13.28
N SER A 167 -10.33 7.92 -13.66
CA SER A 167 -10.61 7.13 -14.87
C SER A 167 -11.96 6.44 -14.78
N GLU A 168 -12.25 5.76 -13.67
CA GLU A 168 -13.52 5.04 -13.46
C GLU A 168 -14.74 5.98 -13.53
N ILE A 169 -14.65 7.17 -12.90
CA ILE A 169 -15.71 8.19 -12.98
C ILE A 169 -15.87 8.69 -14.41
N SER A 170 -14.77 8.99 -15.10
CA SER A 170 -14.80 9.53 -16.46
C SER A 170 -15.38 8.52 -17.46
N GLU A 171 -15.01 7.25 -17.35
CA GLU A 171 -15.55 6.17 -18.18
C GLU A 171 -17.06 6.00 -17.95
N TYR A 172 -17.50 5.99 -16.68
CA TYR A 172 -18.92 5.89 -16.34
C TYR A 172 -19.71 7.11 -16.81
N GLN A 173 -19.16 8.32 -16.66
CA GLN A 173 -19.74 9.55 -17.17
C GLN A 173 -19.95 9.46 -18.68
N GLN A 174 -18.93 9.05 -19.43
CA GLN A 174 -19.01 8.92 -20.89
C GLN A 174 -20.06 7.88 -21.31
N GLU A 175 -20.09 6.72 -20.65
CA GLU A 175 -21.11 5.69 -20.89
C GLU A 175 -22.53 6.24 -20.70
N LYS A 176 -22.77 6.96 -19.60
CA LYS A 176 -24.09 7.53 -19.31
C LYS A 176 -24.46 8.68 -20.23
N ARG A 177 -23.51 9.53 -20.61
CA ARG A 177 -23.73 10.57 -21.63
C ARG A 177 -24.16 9.98 -22.97
N ASN A 178 -23.55 8.89 -23.41
CA ASN A 178 -23.94 8.22 -24.64
C ASN A 178 -25.40 7.73 -24.58
N LEU A 179 -25.80 7.15 -23.43
CA LEU A 179 -27.17 6.67 -23.19
C LEU A 179 -28.21 7.80 -23.12
N CYS A 180 -27.83 9.00 -22.64
CA CYS A 180 -28.69 10.17 -22.57
C CYS A 180 -28.37 11.24 -23.63
N SER A 181 -27.81 10.82 -24.78
CA SER A 181 -27.38 11.71 -25.86
C SER A 181 -28.48 12.64 -26.40
N SER A 182 -29.74 12.24 -26.28
CA SER A 182 -30.92 13.01 -26.71
C SER A 182 -31.42 14.07 -25.71
N SER A 183 -30.92 14.09 -24.47
CA SER A 183 -31.41 14.98 -23.42
C SER A 183 -30.29 15.79 -22.79
N THR A 184 -30.24 17.09 -23.10
CA THR A 184 -29.28 18.03 -22.50
C THR A 184 -29.40 18.06 -20.98
N PHE A 185 -30.63 18.07 -20.44
CA PHE A 185 -30.85 18.05 -18.99
C PHE A 185 -30.26 16.81 -18.32
N ALA A 186 -30.47 15.63 -18.91
CA ALA A 186 -29.92 14.39 -18.38
C ALA A 186 -28.38 14.38 -18.45
N GLN A 187 -27.78 14.93 -19.51
CA GLN A 187 -26.32 15.09 -19.61
C GLN A 187 -25.78 16.03 -18.53
N THR A 188 -26.44 17.17 -18.28
CA THR A 188 -26.05 18.08 -17.20
C THR A 188 -26.11 17.41 -15.83
N LEU A 189 -27.11 16.57 -15.57
CA LEU A 189 -27.17 15.79 -14.32
C LEU A 189 -26.02 14.79 -14.20
N VAL A 190 -25.70 14.07 -15.28
CA VAL A 190 -24.56 13.14 -15.32
C VAL A 190 -23.25 13.87 -15.02
N ASP A 191 -23.05 15.05 -15.61
CA ASP A 191 -21.86 15.88 -15.38
C ASP A 191 -21.78 16.38 -13.92
N GLY A 192 -22.91 16.84 -13.36
CA GLY A 192 -22.98 17.29 -11.98
C GLY A 192 -22.65 16.18 -10.98
N VAL A 193 -23.13 14.96 -11.21
CA VAL A 193 -22.82 13.80 -10.37
C VAL A 193 -21.34 13.43 -10.49
N ALA A 194 -20.79 13.37 -11.71
CA ALA A 194 -19.37 13.08 -11.93
C ALA A 194 -18.45 14.13 -11.26
N ALA A 195 -18.80 15.41 -11.37
CA ALA A 195 -18.08 16.50 -10.71
C ALA A 195 -18.15 16.39 -9.18
N SER A 196 -19.33 16.09 -8.62
CA SER A 196 -19.51 15.90 -7.18
C SER A 196 -18.71 14.71 -6.64
N GLN A 197 -18.71 13.59 -7.34
CA GLN A 197 -17.93 12.40 -6.98
C GLN A 197 -16.42 12.69 -7.04
N THR A 198 -15.97 13.34 -8.11
CA THR A 198 -14.56 13.73 -8.29
C THR A 198 -14.10 14.65 -7.15
N TYR A 199 -14.86 15.70 -6.87
CA TYR A 199 -14.58 16.63 -5.77
C TYR A 199 -14.49 15.91 -4.41
N THR A 200 -15.42 15.01 -4.13
CA THR A 200 -15.46 14.26 -2.87
C THR A 200 -14.21 13.38 -2.71
N LEU A 201 -13.81 12.65 -3.76
CA LEU A 201 -12.65 11.77 -3.71
C LEU A 201 -11.33 12.55 -3.64
N GLU A 202 -11.23 13.69 -4.33
CA GLU A 202 -10.06 14.57 -4.23
C GLU A 202 -9.86 15.09 -2.82
N ARG A 203 -10.93 15.48 -2.11
CA ARG A 203 -10.83 15.89 -0.72
C ARG A 203 -10.53 14.73 0.23
N LEU A 204 -11.16 13.57 0.02
CA LEU A 204 -10.96 12.42 0.90
C LEU A 204 -9.54 11.84 0.78
N LEU A 205 -8.98 11.81 -0.42
CA LEU A 205 -7.70 11.16 -0.69
C LEU A 205 -6.57 12.17 -0.87
N GLY A 206 -6.80 13.20 -1.69
CA GLY A 206 -5.80 14.20 -2.04
C GLY A 206 -5.49 15.16 -0.90
N ASP A 207 -6.50 15.77 -0.29
CA ASP A 207 -6.28 16.75 0.79
C ASP A 207 -5.65 16.08 2.02
N ASN A 208 -6.10 14.89 2.40
CA ASN A 208 -5.52 14.12 3.50
C ASN A 208 -4.05 13.75 3.23
N THR A 209 -3.74 13.34 1.99
CA THR A 209 -2.34 13.09 1.59
C THR A 209 -1.52 14.38 1.69
N ARG A 210 -2.06 15.50 1.20
CA ARG A 210 -1.38 16.79 1.23
C ARG A 210 -1.11 17.24 2.66
N HIS A 211 -2.08 17.10 3.56
CA HIS A 211 -1.95 17.41 4.97
C HIS A 211 -0.86 16.52 5.61
N TYR A 212 -0.92 15.21 5.39
CA TYR A 212 0.08 14.27 5.89
C TYR A 212 1.50 14.61 5.40
N LEU A 213 1.65 14.93 4.11
CA LEU A 213 2.93 15.34 3.53
C LEU A 213 3.48 16.61 4.15
N LYS A 214 2.61 17.62 4.30
CA LYS A 214 3.01 18.94 4.75
C LYS A 214 3.33 18.96 6.24
N ASP A 215 2.48 18.31 7.04
CA ASP A 215 2.45 18.51 8.49
C ASP A 215 3.11 17.36 9.26
N VAL A 216 3.35 16.20 8.62
CA VAL A 216 4.07 15.06 9.22
C VAL A 216 5.38 14.80 8.47
N TYR A 217 5.31 14.54 7.17
CA TYR A 217 6.46 14.04 6.42
C TYR A 217 7.56 15.09 6.20
N LEU A 218 7.18 16.31 5.82
CA LEU A 218 8.14 17.39 5.56
C LEU A 218 8.92 17.84 6.82
N PRO A 219 8.30 18.02 8.00
CA PRO A 219 9.03 18.27 9.24
C PRO A 219 10.03 17.17 9.57
N GLU A 220 9.62 15.91 9.40
CA GLU A 220 10.44 14.74 9.72
C GLU A 220 11.64 14.61 8.77
N LEU A 221 11.45 14.86 7.47
CA LEU A 221 12.53 15.04 6.50
C LEU A 221 13.51 16.14 6.90
N ARG A 222 13.01 17.32 7.32
CA ARG A 222 13.85 18.44 7.73
C ARG A 222 14.70 18.06 8.94
N ARG A 223 14.09 17.44 9.96
CA ARG A 223 14.80 16.91 11.14
C ARG A 223 15.92 15.97 10.73
N ARG A 224 15.62 15.00 9.86
CA ARG A 224 16.60 14.02 9.40
C ARG A 224 17.76 14.62 8.60
N VAL A 225 17.47 15.63 7.78
CA VAL A 225 18.50 16.36 7.03
C VAL A 225 19.45 17.10 7.99
N GLU A 226 18.92 17.76 9.02
CA GLU A 226 19.77 18.45 10.00
C GLU A 226 20.64 17.47 10.81
N GLU A 227 20.11 16.32 11.21
CA GLU A 227 20.90 15.26 11.86
C GLU A 227 22.05 14.76 10.99
N LEU A 228 21.77 14.50 9.71
CA LEU A 228 22.78 14.03 8.77
C LEU A 228 23.86 15.08 8.51
N LYS A 229 23.50 16.38 8.47
CA LYS A 229 24.48 17.47 8.38
C LYS A 229 25.42 17.47 9.59
N LEU A 230 24.87 17.39 10.80
CA LEU A 230 25.67 17.35 12.03
C LEU A 230 26.60 16.12 12.06
N GLU A 231 26.13 14.95 11.62
CA GLU A 231 26.98 13.75 11.57
C GLU A 231 28.10 13.88 10.51
N VAL A 232 27.84 14.53 9.39
CA VAL A 232 28.87 14.83 8.37
C VAL A 232 29.93 15.77 8.94
N GLU A 233 29.52 16.85 9.62
CA GLU A 233 30.44 17.80 10.28
C GLU A 233 31.29 17.10 11.35
N ARG A 234 30.69 16.21 12.15
CA ARG A 234 31.38 15.41 13.16
C ARG A 234 32.42 14.48 12.53
N LYS A 235 32.11 13.82 11.42
CA LYS A 235 33.06 12.97 10.70
C LYS A 235 34.21 13.75 10.06
N GLN A 236 33.93 14.94 9.54
CA GLN A 236 34.96 15.81 8.96
C GLN A 236 35.94 16.32 10.02
N THR A 237 35.44 16.73 11.18
CA THR A 237 36.29 17.17 12.31
C THR A 237 37.18 16.04 12.85
N LEU A 238 36.64 14.83 13.00
CA LEU A 238 37.42 13.63 13.37
C LEU A 238 38.49 13.26 12.32
N SER A 239 38.16 13.35 11.02
CA SER A 239 39.12 13.12 9.93
C SER A 239 40.24 14.17 9.90
N CYS A 240 39.97 15.42 10.27
CA CYS A 240 40.96 16.49 10.30
C CYS A 240 41.93 16.34 11.49
N GLY A 241 41.40 16.00 12.68
CA GLY A 241 42.22 15.73 13.87
C GLY A 241 43.15 14.51 13.71
N SER A 242 42.69 13.49 12.99
CA SER A 242 43.49 12.28 12.69
C SER A 242 44.68 12.57 11.77
N ARG A 243 44.54 13.49 10.81
CA ARG A 243 45.63 13.92 9.92
C ARG A 243 46.66 14.79 10.64
N GLN A 244 46.25 15.61 11.59
CA GLN A 244 47.17 16.44 12.38
C GLN A 244 48.04 15.61 13.32
N LEU A 245 47.49 14.55 13.94
CA LEU A 245 48.25 13.61 14.77
C LEU A 245 49.27 12.78 13.97
N SER A 246 48.94 12.37 12.73
CA SER A 246 49.91 11.64 11.88
C SER A 246 51.07 12.52 11.42
N THR A 247 50.83 13.80 11.11
CA THR A 247 51.89 14.75 10.70
C THR A 247 52.81 15.15 11.85
N ALA A 248 52.30 15.19 13.10
CA ALA A 248 53.12 15.51 14.26
C ALA A 248 54.12 14.40 14.61
N SER A 249 53.79 13.12 14.37
CA SER A 249 54.70 12.00 14.64
C SER A 249 55.88 11.89 13.65
N VAL A 250 55.75 12.46 12.45
CA VAL A 250 56.80 12.42 11.40
C VAL A 250 57.83 13.53 11.58
N ALA A 251 57.53 14.58 12.36
CA ALA A 251 58.42 15.71 12.60
C ALA A 251 59.32 15.56 13.85
N SER A 252 59.32 14.39 14.52
CA SER A 252 60.08 14.14 15.76
C SER A 252 61.18 13.08 15.65
N ASN A 253 61.65 12.76 14.44
CA ASN A 253 62.83 11.91 14.21
C ASN A 253 63.90 12.69 13.43
#